data_AF-A0A2L0LPU2-F1
#
_entry.id   AF-A0A2L0LPU2-F1
#
_cell.length_a   1.000
_cell.length_b   1.000
_cell.length_c   1.000
_cell.angle_alpha   90.00
_cell.angle_beta   90.00
_cell.angle_gamma   90.00
#
_symmetry.space_group_name_H-M   'P 1'
#
loop_
_entity.id
_entity.type
_entity.pdbx_description
1 polymer ?
#
loop_
_entity_poly.entity_id
_entity_poly.type
_entity_poly.pdbx_seq_one_letter_code
_entity_poly.pdbx_strand_id
1 'polypeptide(L)'
;MTNVGKAAHICAASPGGARYDASMTSNERKAFSNGIWLCAIHADEIDRDFNTYTVETLRSWKKQAEAAAKAELGKRQPAAQDAPDLLAMALTGMPKSFLPSAIQNAHRATAQVLSQADPRFDVVTRYDPHHGTVFQVNAKENVQLAMTVGGRDARMAATGFDALFEHGQSLELDMTNVAIQGSPLFDAIVDMTKGAGGKMQIFRPPTRVIQKIMLTNPDTLETLVLDDMPGEIVWGTKSFCLRGESMAGMLKLVAEVGDGGAVSNVNFNISVENWQSRPVDQLPWFSKIAQFAEAALNGWKVSLIVELDGERLYVMSINLRPEGFKRLATLMTYLQWARRLTEFLGTSLNVDLTSGLADEDYVELKDSVDAIDGYYKPLESIKFPIRSAAKMDEDEVSRFRNQRYRFKEFDATERKSINVFGQAVSLPPVHIMVRNGLLELVSYENSVASFHIYPLEDFDAYCRFATKP
;
A
#
# COMPACT_ATOMS: atom_id res chain seq x y z
N MET A 1 45.03 -37.26 -15.88
CA MET A 1 43.55 -37.26 -15.88
C MET A 1 43.12 -38.42 -14.99
N THR A 2 42.80 -38.16 -13.73
CA THR A 2 42.37 -39.20 -12.78
C THR A 2 40.87 -39.42 -13.01
N ASN A 3 40.49 -40.55 -13.59
CA ASN A 3 39.08 -40.86 -13.81
C ASN A 3 38.43 -41.25 -12.47
N VAL A 4 37.84 -40.29 -11.77
CA VAL A 4 37.33 -40.47 -10.41
C VAL A 4 35.99 -41.20 -10.40
N GLY A 5 35.26 -41.24 -11.53
CA GLY A 5 33.90 -41.80 -11.64
C GLY A 5 33.79 -42.94 -12.67
N LYS A 6 32.95 -43.94 -12.38
CA LYS A 6 32.61 -45.04 -13.29
C LYS A 6 31.11 -45.35 -13.27
N ALA A 7 30.58 -45.74 -14.42
CA ALA A 7 29.22 -46.26 -14.52
C ALA A 7 29.22 -47.72 -14.07
N ALA A 8 28.35 -48.04 -13.11
CA ALA A 8 28.13 -49.39 -12.61
C ALA A 8 26.71 -49.87 -12.92
N HIS A 9 26.53 -51.19 -12.99
CA HIS A 9 25.21 -51.78 -13.18
C HIS A 9 24.52 -51.97 -11.83
N ILE A 10 23.24 -51.60 -11.75
CA ILE A 10 22.39 -51.90 -10.61
C ILE A 10 22.13 -53.42 -10.57
N CYS A 11 21.74 -54.01 -11.69
CA CYS A 11 21.67 -55.47 -11.87
C CYS A 11 22.71 -55.90 -12.91
N ALA A 12 23.58 -56.86 -12.58
CA ALA A 12 24.65 -57.29 -13.48
C ALA A 12 24.15 -57.73 -14.87
N ALA A 13 24.96 -57.43 -15.89
CA ALA A 13 24.65 -57.81 -17.27
C ALA A 13 24.86 -59.31 -17.54
N SER A 14 25.81 -59.94 -16.83
CA SER A 14 26.20 -61.33 -17.02
C SER A 14 25.58 -62.26 -15.96
N PRO A 15 25.11 -63.47 -16.33
CA PRO A 15 24.68 -64.49 -15.38
C PRO A 15 25.74 -64.75 -14.30
N GLY A 16 25.31 -64.83 -13.03
CA GLY A 16 26.21 -65.04 -11.88
C GLY A 16 26.91 -63.78 -11.36
N GLY A 17 26.67 -62.61 -11.97
CA GLY A 17 27.15 -61.32 -11.45
C GLY A 17 26.31 -60.78 -10.28
N ALA A 18 26.80 -59.72 -9.63
CA ALA A 18 26.13 -59.07 -8.51
C ALA A 18 24.70 -58.64 -8.86
N ARG A 19 23.72 -59.06 -8.04
CA ARG A 19 22.28 -58.77 -8.24
C ARG A 19 21.77 -59.15 -9.63
N TYR A 20 22.31 -60.19 -10.26
CA TYR A 20 21.82 -60.64 -11.57
C TYR A 20 20.35 -61.09 -11.47
N ASP A 21 19.48 -60.44 -12.24
CA ASP A 21 18.08 -60.81 -12.40
C ASP A 21 17.89 -61.51 -13.74
N ALA A 22 17.47 -62.78 -13.74
CA ALA A 22 17.28 -63.58 -14.95
C ALA A 22 16.09 -63.12 -15.81
N SER A 23 15.13 -62.39 -15.23
CA SER A 23 13.94 -61.91 -15.94
C SER A 23 14.21 -60.69 -16.84
N MET A 24 15.33 -59.99 -16.63
CA MET A 24 15.72 -58.83 -17.43
C MET A 24 16.16 -59.21 -18.85
N THR A 25 15.57 -58.53 -19.82
CA THR A 25 15.96 -58.59 -21.24
C THR A 25 17.32 -57.92 -21.48
N SER A 26 17.95 -58.22 -22.63
CA SER A 26 19.22 -57.58 -23.02
C SER A 26 19.12 -56.05 -23.10
N ASN A 27 17.97 -55.53 -23.53
CA ASN A 27 17.71 -54.10 -23.63
C ASN A 27 17.61 -53.45 -22.24
N GLU A 28 16.94 -54.08 -21.29
CA GLU A 28 16.83 -53.58 -19.92
C GLU A 28 18.18 -53.58 -19.20
N ARG A 29 19.06 -54.56 -19.48
CA ARG A 29 20.41 -54.60 -18.89
C ARG A 29 21.28 -53.42 -19.34
N LYS A 30 21.12 -52.98 -20.59
CA LYS A 30 21.86 -51.86 -21.20
C LYS A 30 21.19 -50.51 -20.98
N ALA A 31 19.95 -50.50 -20.50
CA ALA A 31 19.18 -49.28 -20.34
C ALA A 31 19.82 -48.35 -19.32
N PHE A 32 19.69 -47.04 -19.54
CA PHE A 32 20.12 -46.03 -18.57
C PHE A 32 19.52 -46.27 -17.20
N SER A 33 18.28 -46.76 -17.11
CA SER A 33 17.60 -47.12 -15.86
C SER A 33 18.38 -48.14 -15.01
N ASN A 34 19.16 -49.03 -15.61
CA ASN A 34 20.00 -50.03 -14.94
C ASN A 34 21.43 -49.54 -14.62
N GLY A 35 21.81 -48.33 -15.04
CA GLY A 35 23.12 -47.74 -14.72
C GLY A 35 23.07 -46.78 -13.53
N ILE A 36 24.15 -46.73 -12.74
CA ILE A 36 24.39 -45.73 -11.69
C ILE A 36 25.83 -45.20 -11.79
N TRP A 37 26.02 -43.89 -11.60
CA TRP A 37 27.35 -43.27 -11.56
C TRP A 37 27.88 -43.23 -10.14
N LEU A 38 29.08 -43.80 -9.93
CA LEU A 38 29.75 -43.84 -8.63
C LEU A 38 31.23 -43.52 -8.79
N CYS A 39 31.94 -43.23 -7.69
CA CYS A 39 33.39 -43.16 -7.77
C CYS A 39 34.00 -44.55 -8.00
N ALA A 40 35.25 -44.62 -8.46
CA ALA A 40 35.91 -45.89 -8.75
C ALA A 40 35.91 -46.86 -7.55
N ILE A 41 36.06 -46.36 -6.33
CA ILE A 41 36.05 -47.19 -5.11
C ILE A 41 34.66 -47.74 -4.84
N HIS A 42 33.65 -46.88 -4.76
CA HIS A 42 32.29 -47.29 -4.40
C HIS A 42 31.66 -48.19 -5.45
N ALA A 43 31.98 -48.04 -6.73
CA ALA A 43 31.46 -48.98 -7.73
C ALA A 43 32.10 -50.38 -7.69
N ASP A 44 33.30 -50.55 -7.12
CA ASP A 44 33.80 -51.91 -6.80
C ASP A 44 33.16 -52.46 -5.52
N GLU A 45 32.93 -51.59 -4.54
CA GLU A 45 32.36 -51.97 -3.24
C GLU A 45 30.95 -52.54 -3.38
N ILE A 46 30.07 -51.88 -4.17
CA ILE A 46 28.69 -52.35 -4.35
C ILE A 46 28.62 -53.74 -4.97
N ASP A 47 29.58 -54.12 -5.81
CA ASP A 47 29.60 -55.43 -6.47
C ASP A 47 30.20 -56.52 -5.58
N ARG A 48 31.09 -56.15 -4.64
CA ARG A 48 31.66 -57.08 -3.65
C ARG A 48 30.68 -57.41 -2.53
N ASP A 49 29.92 -56.43 -2.05
CA ASP A 49 28.92 -56.62 -0.98
C ASP A 49 27.48 -56.37 -1.47
N PHE A 50 27.05 -57.18 -2.42
CA PHE A 50 25.72 -57.02 -3.01
C PHE A 50 24.55 -57.39 -2.07
N ASN A 51 24.83 -57.94 -0.88
CA ASN A 51 23.83 -58.20 0.15
C ASN A 51 23.49 -56.92 0.92
N THR A 52 24.49 -56.09 1.22
CA THR A 52 24.29 -54.77 1.83
C THR A 52 23.76 -53.77 0.80
N TYR A 53 24.33 -53.76 -0.40
CA TYR A 53 23.94 -52.85 -1.49
C TYR A 53 22.92 -53.51 -2.42
N THR A 54 21.67 -53.59 -1.96
CA THR A 54 20.56 -54.18 -2.73
C THR A 54 20.15 -53.34 -3.94
N VAL A 55 19.36 -53.93 -4.85
CA VAL A 55 18.81 -53.24 -6.03
C VAL A 55 17.99 -52.02 -5.63
N GLU A 56 17.17 -52.14 -4.59
CA GLU A 56 16.31 -51.07 -4.07
C GLU A 56 17.14 -49.90 -3.54
N THR A 57 18.20 -50.19 -2.79
CA THR A 57 19.12 -49.18 -2.24
C THR A 57 19.79 -48.40 -3.36
N LEU A 58 20.36 -49.09 -4.36
CA LEU A 58 21.03 -48.43 -5.48
C LEU A 58 20.06 -47.62 -6.35
N ARG A 59 18.82 -48.10 -6.56
CA ARG A 59 17.77 -47.32 -7.24
C ARG A 59 17.39 -46.07 -6.45
N SER A 60 17.32 -46.15 -5.13
CA SER A 60 17.06 -45.00 -4.26
C SER A 60 18.17 -43.95 -4.35
N TRP A 61 19.43 -44.39 -4.26
CA TRP A 61 20.59 -43.50 -4.39
C TRP A 61 20.65 -42.80 -5.74
N LYS A 62 20.42 -43.54 -6.83
CA LYS A 62 20.33 -42.96 -8.16
C LYS A 62 19.26 -41.87 -8.23
N LYS A 63 18.05 -42.15 -7.75
CA LYS A 63 16.94 -41.19 -7.75
C LYS A 63 17.29 -39.92 -6.97
N GLN A 64 17.94 -40.06 -5.81
CA GLN A 64 18.38 -38.93 -4.99
C GLN A 64 19.46 -38.10 -5.70
N ALA A 65 20.47 -38.76 -6.29
CA ALA A 65 21.55 -38.10 -7.00
C ALA A 65 21.05 -37.36 -8.26
N GLU A 66 20.15 -37.96 -9.03
CA GLU A 66 19.53 -37.33 -10.19
C GLU A 66 18.65 -36.13 -9.81
N ALA A 67 17.88 -36.24 -8.72
CA ALA A 67 17.10 -35.13 -8.20
C ALA A 67 17.99 -33.97 -7.73
N ALA A 68 19.10 -34.27 -7.04
CA ALA A 68 20.09 -33.27 -6.63
C ALA A 68 20.76 -32.60 -7.84
N ALA A 69 21.22 -33.38 -8.82
CA ALA A 69 21.81 -32.85 -10.04
C ALA A 69 20.83 -31.95 -10.79
N LYS A 70 19.56 -32.36 -10.91
CA LYS A 70 18.50 -31.55 -11.53
C LYS A 70 18.24 -30.26 -10.76
N ALA A 71 18.28 -30.29 -9.44
CA ALA A 71 18.12 -29.09 -8.61
C ALA A 71 19.27 -28.10 -8.78
N GLU A 72 20.47 -28.56 -9.14
CA GLU A 72 21.67 -27.72 -9.32
C GLU A 72 21.91 -27.26 -10.76
N LEU A 73 21.14 -27.76 -11.73
CA LEU A 73 21.21 -27.31 -13.12
C LEU A 73 20.93 -25.80 -13.22
N GLY A 74 21.87 -25.07 -13.83
CA GLY A 74 21.77 -23.62 -14.03
C GLY A 74 22.21 -22.77 -12.83
N LYS A 75 22.64 -23.37 -11.72
CA LYS A 75 23.18 -22.63 -10.57
C LYS A 75 24.70 -22.49 -10.63
N ARG A 76 25.23 -21.36 -10.15
CA ARG A 76 26.67 -21.16 -9.95
C ARG A 76 27.16 -22.09 -8.84
N GLN A 77 28.25 -22.82 -9.08
CA GLN A 77 28.87 -23.64 -8.03
C GLN A 77 29.51 -22.75 -6.93
N PRO A 78 29.47 -23.20 -5.66
CA PRO A 78 30.10 -22.46 -4.57
C PRO A 78 31.60 -22.28 -4.83
N ALA A 79 32.09 -21.05 -4.73
CA ALA A 79 33.51 -20.73 -4.76
C ALA A 79 34.10 -20.82 -3.34
N ALA A 80 35.40 -21.10 -3.24
CA ALA A 80 36.10 -21.18 -1.96
C ALA A 80 35.93 -19.92 -1.08
N GLN A 81 35.76 -18.76 -1.72
CA GLN A 81 35.61 -17.47 -1.07
C GLN A 81 34.18 -17.20 -0.56
N ASP A 82 33.18 -17.96 -1.03
CA ASP A 82 31.78 -17.73 -0.66
C ASP A 82 31.55 -17.96 0.85
N ALA A 83 32.23 -18.94 1.46
CA ALA A 83 32.08 -19.23 2.89
C ALA A 83 32.68 -18.13 3.82
N PRO A 84 33.93 -17.66 3.62
CA PRO A 84 34.46 -16.50 4.33
C PRO A 84 33.61 -15.23 4.15
N ASP A 85 33.10 -14.98 2.94
CA ASP A 85 32.31 -13.80 2.65
C ASP A 85 30.91 -13.87 3.29
N LEU A 86 30.29 -15.06 3.34
CA LEU A 86 29.07 -15.31 4.14
C LEU A 86 29.30 -15.05 5.63
N LEU A 87 30.42 -15.54 6.17
CA LEU A 87 30.75 -15.34 7.59
C LEU A 87 30.99 -13.85 7.91
N ALA A 88 31.74 -13.15 7.06
CA ALA A 88 31.97 -11.72 7.21
C ALA A 88 30.65 -10.93 7.11
N MET A 89 29.78 -11.29 6.16
CA MET A 89 28.44 -10.69 6.02
C MET A 89 27.59 -10.92 7.28
N ALA A 90 27.56 -12.14 7.82
CA ALA A 90 26.79 -12.46 9.02
C ALA A 90 27.29 -11.71 10.27
N LEU A 91 28.61 -11.49 10.40
CA LEU A 91 29.21 -10.81 11.54
C LEU A 91 29.14 -9.29 11.45
N THR A 92 29.22 -8.73 10.25
CA THR A 92 29.35 -7.27 10.05
C THR A 92 28.09 -6.59 9.51
N GLY A 93 27.14 -7.37 8.98
CA GLY A 93 26.00 -6.85 8.22
C GLY A 93 26.39 -6.22 6.88
N MET A 94 27.68 -6.21 6.51
CA MET A 94 28.19 -5.59 5.28
C MET A 94 28.76 -6.66 4.34
N PRO A 95 28.14 -6.89 3.17
CA PRO A 95 28.69 -7.81 2.19
C PRO A 95 29.94 -7.21 1.52
N LYS A 96 31.06 -7.93 1.52
CA LYS A 96 32.21 -7.60 0.65
C LYS A 96 31.94 -7.94 -0.82
N SER A 97 31.10 -8.94 -1.05
CA SER A 97 30.59 -9.34 -2.37
C SER A 97 29.12 -9.75 -2.24
N PHE A 98 28.31 -9.47 -3.26
CA PHE A 98 26.91 -9.88 -3.27
C PHE A 98 26.80 -11.40 -3.45
N LEU A 99 26.25 -12.09 -2.46
CA LEU A 99 25.97 -13.52 -2.48
C LEU A 99 24.45 -13.73 -2.47
N PRO A 100 23.81 -13.94 -3.64
CA PRO A 100 22.34 -14.01 -3.74
C PRO A 100 21.70 -15.07 -2.83
N SER A 101 22.40 -16.18 -2.59
CA SER A 101 21.92 -17.29 -1.77
C SER A 101 22.05 -17.08 -0.26
N ALA A 102 22.74 -16.03 0.21
CA ALA A 102 23.01 -15.82 1.63
C ALA A 102 21.71 -15.69 2.45
N ILE A 103 20.82 -14.82 1.99
CA ILE A 103 19.52 -14.55 2.62
C ILE A 103 18.65 -15.81 2.59
N GLN A 104 18.56 -16.46 1.42
CA GLN A 104 17.79 -17.70 1.26
C GLN A 104 18.32 -18.82 2.15
N ASN A 105 19.64 -19.00 2.22
CA ASN A 105 20.28 -20.03 3.03
C ASN A 105 20.07 -19.80 4.51
N ALA A 106 20.18 -18.55 4.99
CA ALA A 106 19.91 -18.20 6.38
C ALA A 106 18.46 -18.56 6.76
N HIS A 107 17.48 -18.08 5.99
CA HIS A 107 16.07 -18.40 6.24
C HIS A 107 15.77 -19.90 6.17
N ARG A 108 16.31 -20.61 5.17
CA ARG A 108 16.12 -22.05 5.01
C ARG A 108 16.75 -22.84 6.15
N ALA A 109 17.97 -22.49 6.58
CA ALA A 109 18.65 -23.17 7.68
C ALA A 109 17.90 -22.98 9.00
N THR A 110 17.47 -21.75 9.30
CA THR A 110 16.65 -21.47 10.49
C THR A 110 15.32 -22.22 10.46
N ALA A 111 14.61 -22.19 9.32
CA ALA A 111 13.36 -22.95 9.13
C ALA A 111 13.58 -24.45 9.37
N GLN A 112 14.67 -25.03 8.83
CA GLN A 112 14.99 -26.44 9.00
C GLN A 112 15.27 -26.81 10.46
N VAL A 113 16.04 -26.00 11.19
CA VAL A 113 16.29 -26.23 12.62
C VAL A 113 14.98 -26.25 13.41
N LEU A 114 14.10 -25.26 13.16
CA LEU A 114 12.82 -25.18 13.84
C LEU A 114 11.88 -26.34 13.45
N SER A 115 11.77 -26.69 12.17
CA SER A 115 11.00 -27.86 11.74
C SER A 115 11.56 -29.19 12.23
N GLN A 116 12.87 -29.29 12.51
CA GLN A 116 13.47 -30.48 13.13
C GLN A 116 13.14 -30.56 14.62
N ALA A 117 12.97 -29.42 15.31
CA ALA A 117 12.57 -29.41 16.71
C ALA A 117 11.20 -30.10 16.91
N ASP A 118 10.25 -29.86 15.99
CA ASP A 118 8.99 -30.60 15.95
C ASP A 118 8.53 -30.89 14.50
N PRO A 119 8.75 -32.12 13.98
CA PRO A 119 8.43 -32.49 12.60
C PRO A 119 6.95 -32.36 12.20
N ARG A 120 6.05 -32.28 13.18
CA ARG A 120 4.61 -32.08 12.99
C ARG A 120 4.28 -30.71 12.42
N PHE A 121 5.22 -29.77 12.46
CA PHE A 121 5.08 -28.44 11.90
C PHE A 121 5.99 -28.23 10.67
N ASP A 122 5.51 -27.44 9.73
CA ASP A 122 6.30 -26.79 8.70
C ASP A 122 6.56 -25.34 9.15
N VAL A 123 7.82 -24.91 9.08
CA VAL A 123 8.22 -23.57 9.52
C VAL A 123 8.77 -22.81 8.33
N VAL A 124 8.20 -21.64 8.05
CA VAL A 124 8.69 -20.72 7.02
C VAL A 124 9.19 -19.47 7.71
N THR A 125 10.34 -18.96 7.30
CA THR A 125 10.88 -17.70 7.82
C THR A 125 11.00 -16.68 6.71
N ARG A 126 10.70 -15.41 7.02
CA ARG A 126 10.80 -14.29 6.08
C ARG A 126 11.17 -13.00 6.82
N TYR A 127 11.67 -12.03 6.08
CA TYR A 127 11.83 -10.66 6.56
C TYR A 127 10.62 -9.83 6.11
N ASP A 128 10.03 -9.10 7.05
CA ASP A 128 8.97 -8.14 6.85
C ASP A 128 9.52 -6.72 7.16
N PRO A 129 9.36 -5.72 6.27
CA PRO A 129 9.88 -4.38 6.50
C PRO A 129 9.32 -3.66 7.73
N HIS A 130 8.11 -4.02 8.17
CA HIS A 130 7.43 -3.40 9.31
C HIS A 130 7.59 -4.23 10.59
N HIS A 131 7.64 -5.55 10.46
CA HIS A 131 7.62 -6.47 11.61
C HIS A 131 8.95 -7.20 11.85
N GLY A 132 9.96 -7.01 11.00
CA GLY A 132 11.27 -7.65 11.11
C GLY A 132 11.23 -9.14 10.76
N THR A 133 11.87 -9.99 11.55
CA THR A 133 11.92 -11.43 11.28
C THR A 133 10.60 -12.10 11.66
N VAL A 134 9.95 -12.75 10.70
CA VAL A 134 8.67 -13.45 10.89
C VAL A 134 8.88 -14.96 10.78
N PHE A 135 8.38 -15.69 11.78
CA PHE A 135 8.29 -17.15 11.79
C PHE A 135 6.83 -17.56 11.58
N GLN A 136 6.54 -18.19 10.45
CA GLN A 136 5.23 -18.77 10.17
C GLN A 136 5.27 -20.26 10.47
N VAL A 137 4.44 -20.70 11.42
CA VAL A 137 4.34 -22.09 11.87
C VAL A 137 3.04 -22.69 11.32
N ASN A 138 3.14 -23.72 10.49
CA ASN A 138 2.00 -24.40 9.88
C ASN A 138 1.94 -25.85 10.39
N ALA A 139 0.84 -26.25 11.02
CA ALA A 139 0.65 -27.65 11.43
C ALA A 139 0.41 -28.55 10.21
N LYS A 140 1.09 -29.70 10.12
CA LYS A 140 0.89 -30.70 9.06
C LYS A 140 -0.20 -31.71 9.41
N GLU A 141 -0.52 -31.81 10.69
CA GLU A 141 -1.50 -32.72 11.27
C GLU A 141 -2.18 -32.04 12.47
N ASN A 142 -3.20 -32.69 13.05
CA ASN A 142 -3.85 -32.18 14.25
C ASN A 142 -2.92 -32.33 15.46
N VAL A 143 -2.43 -31.20 15.99
CA VAL A 143 -1.54 -31.16 17.15
C VAL A 143 -2.26 -30.53 18.34
N GLN A 144 -2.29 -31.24 19.46
CA GLN A 144 -2.82 -30.71 20.71
C GLN A 144 -1.75 -29.87 21.42
N LEU A 145 -2.06 -28.61 21.67
CA LEU A 145 -1.21 -27.66 22.40
C LEU A 145 -2.00 -27.08 23.58
N ALA A 146 -1.31 -26.77 24.66
CA ALA A 146 -1.87 -26.01 25.78
C ALA A 146 -1.28 -24.60 25.76
N MET A 147 -2.13 -23.59 25.65
CA MET A 147 -1.71 -22.20 25.61
C MET A 147 -2.27 -21.44 26.82
N THR A 148 -1.42 -20.70 27.50
CA THR A 148 -1.81 -19.78 28.58
C THR A 148 -1.54 -18.36 28.12
N VAL A 149 -2.53 -17.48 28.25
CA VAL A 149 -2.42 -16.05 27.95
C VAL A 149 -2.64 -15.26 29.23
N GLY A 150 -1.63 -14.52 29.64
CA GLY A 150 -1.64 -13.70 30.85
C GLY A 150 -1.73 -12.20 30.56
N GLY A 151 -1.51 -11.42 31.61
CA GLY A 151 -1.35 -9.97 31.51
C GLY A 151 -2.55 -9.24 30.89
N ARG A 152 -2.27 -8.25 30.05
CA ARG A 152 -3.28 -7.41 29.40
C ARG A 152 -4.02 -8.13 28.26
N ASP A 153 -3.43 -9.20 27.73
CA ASP A 153 -3.94 -9.91 26.55
C ASP A 153 -4.95 -11.03 26.90
N ALA A 154 -5.06 -11.41 28.18
CA ALA A 154 -6.01 -12.43 28.63
C ALA A 154 -7.45 -12.14 28.19
N ARG A 155 -7.89 -10.87 28.27
CA ARG A 155 -9.21 -10.44 27.82
C ARG A 155 -9.37 -10.54 26.29
N MET A 156 -8.31 -10.22 25.54
CA MET A 156 -8.33 -10.32 24.08
C MET A 156 -8.40 -11.78 23.64
N ALA A 157 -7.64 -12.67 24.28
CA ALA A 157 -7.68 -14.10 23.99
C ALA A 157 -9.05 -14.73 24.29
N ALA A 158 -9.73 -14.28 25.36
CA ALA A 158 -11.03 -14.83 25.78
C ALA A 158 -12.11 -14.74 24.70
N THR A 159 -12.12 -13.69 23.88
CA THR A 159 -13.08 -13.53 22.77
C THR A 159 -12.44 -13.69 21.39
N GLY A 160 -11.12 -13.59 21.30
CA GLY A 160 -10.38 -13.59 20.06
C GLY A 160 -10.41 -14.93 19.32
N PHE A 161 -10.47 -16.04 20.06
CA PHE A 161 -10.63 -17.37 19.44
C PHE A 161 -12.01 -17.54 18.81
N ASP A 162 -13.07 -17.14 19.51
CA ASP A 162 -14.42 -17.16 18.94
C ASP A 162 -14.48 -16.26 17.70
N ALA A 163 -13.93 -15.04 17.75
CA ALA A 163 -13.88 -14.15 16.60
C ALA A 163 -13.07 -14.73 15.41
N LEU A 164 -11.99 -15.45 15.69
CA LEU A 164 -11.19 -16.14 14.68
C LEU A 164 -11.97 -17.25 13.99
N PHE A 165 -12.66 -18.10 14.76
CA PHE A 165 -13.37 -19.25 14.22
C PHE A 165 -14.73 -18.90 13.63
N GLU A 166 -15.46 -17.97 14.26
CA GLU A 166 -16.81 -17.58 13.84
C GLU A 166 -16.81 -16.51 12.75
N HIS A 167 -15.82 -15.61 12.75
CA HIS A 167 -15.82 -14.41 11.90
C HIS A 167 -14.56 -14.27 11.02
N GLY A 168 -13.59 -15.18 11.15
CA GLY A 168 -12.34 -15.14 10.37
C GLY A 168 -11.39 -14.01 10.78
N GLN A 169 -11.56 -13.43 11.98
CA GLN A 169 -10.70 -12.34 12.45
C GLN A 169 -9.38 -12.87 13.03
N SER A 170 -8.24 -12.33 12.60
CA SER A 170 -6.94 -12.68 13.18
C SER A 170 -6.84 -12.26 14.65
N LEU A 171 -6.35 -13.13 15.53
CA LEU A 171 -6.03 -12.82 16.92
C LEU A 171 -4.55 -12.44 17.02
N GLU A 172 -4.25 -11.25 17.56
CA GLU A 172 -2.89 -10.78 17.82
C GLU A 172 -2.64 -10.70 19.32
N LEU A 173 -1.51 -11.26 19.79
CA LEU A 173 -1.11 -11.32 21.19
C LEU A 173 0.36 -10.90 21.33
N ASP A 174 0.74 -10.32 22.47
CA ASP A 174 2.14 -10.11 22.79
C ASP A 174 2.76 -11.42 23.27
N MET A 175 3.87 -11.84 22.63
CA MET A 175 4.56 -13.08 22.98
C MET A 175 5.05 -13.12 24.43
N THR A 176 5.27 -11.96 25.07
CA THR A 176 5.65 -11.90 26.50
C THR A 176 4.51 -12.33 27.44
N ASN A 177 3.27 -12.30 26.96
CA ASN A 177 2.09 -12.72 27.71
C ASN A 177 1.64 -14.15 27.38
N VAL A 178 2.32 -14.85 26.46
CA VAL A 178 1.90 -16.14 25.92
C VAL A 178 2.89 -17.24 26.32
N ALA A 179 2.37 -18.33 26.88
CA ALA A 179 3.13 -19.56 27.10
C ALA A 179 2.44 -20.72 26.36
N ILE A 180 3.19 -21.45 25.53
CA ILE A 180 2.69 -22.58 24.76
C ILE A 180 3.42 -23.85 25.22
N GLN A 181 2.66 -24.90 25.53
CA GLN A 181 3.14 -26.21 25.93
C GLN A 181 2.63 -27.28 24.96
N GLY A 182 3.35 -28.40 24.87
CA GLY A 182 3.01 -29.53 23.98
C GLY A 182 3.80 -29.59 22.68
N SER A 183 4.75 -28.68 22.46
CA SER A 183 5.70 -28.74 21.36
C SER A 183 7.02 -28.01 21.71
N PRO A 184 8.19 -28.66 21.53
CA PRO A 184 9.50 -28.03 21.76
C PRO A 184 9.84 -26.95 20.71
N LEU A 185 9.06 -26.84 19.62
CA LEU A 185 9.22 -25.82 18.60
C LEU A 185 9.07 -24.40 19.19
N PHE A 186 8.07 -24.19 20.04
CA PHE A 186 7.80 -22.86 20.58
C PHE A 186 8.87 -22.42 21.58
N ASP A 187 9.40 -23.35 22.37
CA ASP A 187 10.57 -23.11 23.23
C ASP A 187 11.79 -22.72 22.38
N ALA A 188 12.04 -23.45 21.28
CA ALA A 188 13.13 -23.14 20.36
C ALA A 188 12.99 -21.75 19.71
N ILE A 189 11.77 -21.33 19.35
CA ILE A 189 11.51 -19.98 18.83
C ILE A 189 11.83 -18.93 19.91
N VAL A 190 11.35 -19.11 21.13
CA VAL A 190 11.59 -18.19 22.25
C VAL A 190 13.09 -18.10 22.59
N ASP A 191 13.79 -19.22 22.58
CA ASP A 191 15.24 -19.27 22.81
C ASP A 191 16.01 -18.54 21.69
N MET A 192 15.62 -18.74 20.42
CA MET A 192 16.23 -18.07 19.27
C MET A 192 16.03 -16.55 19.31
N THR A 193 14.89 -16.08 19.83
CA THR A 193 14.67 -14.64 20.05
C THR A 193 15.29 -14.15 21.35
N LYS A 194 15.90 -15.03 22.17
CA LYS A 194 16.40 -14.74 23.53
C LYS A 194 15.31 -14.13 24.43
N GLY A 195 14.05 -14.51 24.23
CA GLY A 195 12.92 -13.89 24.90
C GLY A 195 12.71 -12.42 24.54
N ALA A 196 13.32 -11.91 23.46
CA ALA A 196 12.92 -10.64 22.89
C ALA A 196 11.42 -10.73 22.58
N GLY A 197 10.67 -9.76 23.08
CA GLY A 197 9.23 -9.68 22.88
C GLY A 197 8.86 -9.67 21.40
N GLY A 198 7.56 -9.65 21.12
CA GLY A 198 7.09 -9.69 19.74
C GLY A 198 5.58 -9.87 19.69
N LYS A 199 5.04 -9.92 18.48
CA LYS A 199 3.63 -10.17 18.24
C LYS A 199 3.44 -11.57 17.69
N MET A 200 2.56 -12.34 18.32
CA MET A 200 2.02 -13.58 17.77
C MET A 200 0.71 -13.26 17.07
N GLN A 201 0.58 -13.68 15.81
CA GLN A 201 -0.68 -13.62 15.09
C GLN A 201 -1.20 -15.03 14.83
N ILE A 202 -2.41 -15.30 15.27
CA ILE A 202 -3.15 -16.53 14.99
C ILE A 202 -4.23 -16.18 13.96
N PHE A 203 -4.22 -16.87 12.83
CA PHE A 203 -5.12 -16.59 11.72
C PHE A 203 -5.51 -17.89 11.01
N ARG A 204 -6.65 -17.87 10.31
CA ARG A 204 -7.00 -18.94 9.36
C ARG A 204 -6.41 -18.61 8.00
N PRO A 205 -5.97 -19.61 7.20
CA PRO A 205 -5.42 -19.35 5.87
C PRO A 205 -6.37 -18.52 5.00
N PRO A 206 -5.90 -17.39 4.44
CA PRO A 206 -6.72 -16.54 3.60
C PRO A 206 -6.89 -17.12 2.20
N THR A 207 -8.03 -16.81 1.57
CA THR A 207 -8.29 -17.04 0.15
C THR A 207 -8.08 -15.72 -0.60
N ARG A 208 -7.20 -15.71 -1.60
CA ARG A 208 -6.93 -14.49 -2.40
C ARG A 208 -8.10 -14.18 -3.33
N VAL A 209 -8.45 -12.91 -3.43
CA VAL A 209 -9.55 -12.39 -4.24
C VAL A 209 -9.19 -11.03 -4.86
N ILE A 210 -9.95 -10.62 -5.87
CA ILE A 210 -9.95 -9.23 -6.37
C ILE A 210 -11.24 -8.55 -5.90
N GLN A 211 -11.11 -7.35 -5.38
CA GLN A 211 -12.21 -6.53 -4.89
C GLN A 211 -12.36 -5.31 -5.79
N LYS A 212 -13.55 -5.02 -6.28
CA LYS A 212 -13.83 -3.86 -7.12
C LYS A 212 -14.84 -2.96 -6.42
N ILE A 213 -14.43 -1.71 -6.20
CA ILE A 213 -15.29 -0.68 -5.62
C ILE A 213 -15.89 0.14 -6.76
N MET A 214 -17.20 0.02 -6.93
CA MET A 214 -17.96 0.68 -7.98
C MET A 214 -18.99 1.62 -7.37
N LEU A 215 -19.09 2.82 -7.93
CA LEU A 215 -20.09 3.81 -7.56
C LEU A 215 -21.06 3.96 -8.72
N THR A 216 -22.34 4.06 -8.42
CA THR A 216 -23.40 4.24 -9.41
C THR A 216 -24.26 5.43 -9.06
N ASN A 217 -24.38 6.36 -9.99
CA ASN A 217 -25.30 7.48 -9.86
C ASN A 217 -26.74 6.95 -9.84
N PRO A 218 -27.55 7.24 -8.81
CA PRO A 218 -28.90 6.71 -8.70
C PRO A 218 -29.86 7.23 -9.80
N ASP A 219 -29.57 8.40 -10.37
CA ASP A 219 -30.44 9.08 -11.32
C ASP A 219 -30.01 8.81 -12.77
N THR A 220 -28.71 8.94 -13.07
CA THR A 220 -28.19 8.79 -14.44
C THR A 220 -27.73 7.38 -14.78
N LEU A 221 -27.57 6.51 -13.78
CA LEU A 221 -26.97 5.17 -13.89
C LEU A 221 -25.50 5.16 -14.37
N GLU A 222 -24.85 6.33 -14.39
CA GLU A 222 -23.42 6.43 -14.65
C GLU A 222 -22.63 5.65 -13.61
N THR A 223 -21.53 5.02 -14.02
CA THR A 223 -20.69 4.21 -13.14
C THR A 223 -19.26 4.73 -13.09
N LEU A 224 -18.69 4.73 -11.89
CA LEU A 224 -17.31 5.04 -11.61
C LEU A 224 -16.67 3.84 -10.92
N VAL A 225 -15.53 3.37 -11.40
CA VAL A 225 -14.72 2.34 -10.73
C VAL A 225 -13.53 3.02 -10.07
N LEU A 226 -13.42 2.88 -8.75
CA LEU A 226 -12.29 3.44 -8.02
C LEU A 226 -11.01 2.65 -8.34
N ASP A 227 -11.01 1.35 -8.03
CA ASP A 227 -9.87 0.48 -8.29
C ASP A 227 -10.23 -1.01 -8.24
N ASP A 228 -9.40 -1.80 -8.92
CA ASP A 228 -9.33 -3.25 -8.76
C ASP A 228 -8.29 -3.55 -7.69
N MET A 229 -8.76 -3.92 -6.51
CA MET A 229 -7.98 -4.05 -5.29
C MET A 229 -7.70 -5.52 -4.98
N PRO A 230 -6.43 -5.96 -5.00
CA PRO A 230 -6.06 -7.25 -4.46
C PRO A 230 -6.43 -7.35 -2.98
N GLY A 231 -6.89 -8.53 -2.58
CA GLY A 231 -7.13 -8.78 -1.17
C GLY A 231 -7.45 -10.22 -0.86
N GLU A 232 -8.05 -10.43 0.29
CA GLU A 232 -8.14 -11.73 0.94
C GLU A 232 -9.47 -11.88 1.68
N ILE A 233 -10.04 -13.08 1.62
CA ILE A 233 -11.15 -13.51 2.46
C ILE A 233 -10.65 -14.53 3.48
N VAL A 234 -11.04 -14.35 4.74
CA VAL A 234 -10.89 -15.35 5.79
C VAL A 234 -12.27 -15.78 6.27
N TRP A 235 -12.60 -17.05 6.04
CA TRP A 235 -13.89 -17.62 6.36
C TRP A 235 -13.98 -18.01 7.85
N GLY A 236 -15.02 -17.54 8.52
CA GLY A 236 -15.50 -18.08 9.77
C GLY A 236 -16.76 -18.93 9.59
N THR A 237 -17.25 -19.52 10.66
CA THR A 237 -18.47 -20.35 10.64
C THR A 237 -19.77 -19.56 10.56
N LYS A 238 -19.75 -18.25 10.89
CA LYS A 238 -20.93 -17.36 10.88
C LYS A 238 -20.79 -16.19 9.91
N SER A 239 -19.59 -15.64 9.77
CA SER A 239 -19.26 -14.54 8.86
C SER A 239 -17.87 -14.73 8.27
N PHE A 240 -17.51 -13.91 7.30
CA PHE A 240 -16.14 -13.84 6.79
C PHE A 240 -15.56 -12.44 6.89
N CYS A 241 -14.24 -12.37 7.09
CA CYS A 241 -13.50 -11.13 7.07
C CYS A 241 -12.91 -10.92 5.67
N LEU A 242 -13.24 -9.79 5.06
CA LEU A 242 -12.67 -9.35 3.80
C LEU A 242 -11.66 -8.24 4.07
N ARG A 243 -10.46 -8.36 3.50
CA ARG A 243 -9.40 -7.36 3.60
C ARG A 243 -8.86 -7.03 2.23
N GLY A 244 -8.64 -5.77 1.92
CA GLY A 244 -8.05 -5.33 0.65
C GLY A 244 -7.21 -4.09 0.84
N GLU A 245 -6.15 -3.99 0.03
CA GLU A 245 -5.27 -2.84 -0.01
C GLU A 245 -4.90 -2.51 -1.46
N SER A 246 -4.99 -1.24 -1.84
CA SER A 246 -4.54 -0.77 -3.15
C SER A 246 -3.95 0.64 -3.07
N MET A 247 -3.59 1.21 -4.22
CA MET A 247 -2.99 2.54 -4.36
C MET A 247 -1.74 2.71 -3.47
N ALA A 248 -0.88 1.70 -3.48
CA ALA A 248 0.32 1.63 -2.63
C ALA A 248 0.04 1.89 -1.14
N GLY A 249 -1.06 1.32 -0.63
CA GLY A 249 -1.45 1.40 0.78
C GLY A 249 -2.30 2.60 1.16
N MET A 250 -2.58 3.51 0.21
CA MET A 250 -3.49 4.63 0.44
C MET A 250 -4.92 4.17 0.66
N LEU A 251 -5.39 3.20 -0.12
CA LEU A 251 -6.73 2.66 -0.01
C LEU A 251 -6.70 1.35 0.77
N LYS A 252 -7.44 1.30 1.89
CA LYS A 252 -7.60 0.10 2.71
C LYS A 252 -9.08 -0.17 2.97
N LEU A 253 -9.45 -1.43 2.82
CA LEU A 253 -10.79 -1.92 3.15
C LEU A 253 -10.66 -3.12 4.08
N VAL A 254 -11.37 -3.07 5.19
CA VAL A 254 -11.64 -4.22 6.04
C VAL A 254 -13.13 -4.26 6.28
N ALA A 255 -13.76 -5.39 5.98
CA ALA A 255 -15.19 -5.58 6.19
C ALA A 255 -15.46 -6.95 6.81
N GLU A 256 -16.50 -7.02 7.62
CA GLU A 256 -17.06 -8.28 8.08
C GLU A 256 -18.37 -8.51 7.33
N VAL A 257 -18.57 -9.72 6.80
CA VAL A 257 -19.73 -10.03 5.97
C VAL A 257 -20.42 -11.24 6.56
N GLY A 258 -21.63 -11.03 7.08
CA GLY A 258 -22.45 -12.07 7.67
C GLY A 258 -23.05 -13.03 6.64
N ASP A 259 -23.60 -14.14 7.15
CA ASP A 259 -24.34 -15.10 6.34
C ASP A 259 -25.51 -14.42 5.59
N GLY A 260 -25.57 -14.60 4.28
CA GLY A 260 -26.50 -13.88 3.39
C GLY A 260 -25.99 -12.56 2.79
N GLY A 261 -24.73 -12.17 3.02
CA GLY A 261 -24.08 -11.04 2.33
C GLY A 261 -24.30 -9.67 2.97
N ALA A 262 -24.88 -9.63 4.17
CA ALA A 262 -25.01 -8.39 4.94
C ALA A 262 -23.64 -7.94 5.46
N VAL A 263 -23.23 -6.73 5.09
CA VAL A 263 -21.94 -6.18 5.50
C VAL A 263 -22.08 -5.45 6.83
N SER A 264 -21.27 -5.84 7.82
CA SER A 264 -21.11 -5.18 9.11
C SER A 264 -19.66 -4.68 9.26
N ASN A 265 -19.45 -3.72 10.17
CA ASN A 265 -18.11 -3.25 10.55
C ASN A 265 -17.19 -2.87 9.37
N VAL A 266 -17.72 -2.16 8.37
CA VAL A 266 -16.92 -1.69 7.22
C VAL A 266 -15.98 -0.57 7.67
N ASN A 267 -14.69 -0.85 7.62
CA ASN A 267 -13.64 0.15 7.70
C ASN A 267 -13.09 0.39 6.29
N PHE A 268 -13.48 1.51 5.71
CA PHE A 268 -12.98 1.99 4.42
C PHE A 268 -12.18 3.26 4.66
N ASN A 269 -10.89 3.25 4.32
CA ASN A 269 -9.98 4.35 4.57
C ASN A 269 -9.19 4.71 3.31
N ILE A 270 -9.12 6.01 3.00
CA ILE A 270 -8.24 6.59 1.98
C ILE A 270 -7.28 7.54 2.70
N SER A 271 -6.03 7.13 2.88
CA SER A 271 -4.96 7.97 3.41
C SER A 271 -4.26 8.73 2.29
N VAL A 272 -4.11 10.04 2.48
CA VAL A 272 -3.37 10.95 1.58
C VAL A 272 -2.05 11.42 2.19
N GLU A 273 -1.61 10.83 3.31
CA GLU A 273 -0.41 11.26 4.02
C GLU A 273 0.86 11.18 3.16
N ASN A 274 0.91 10.25 2.22
CA ASN A 274 2.04 10.09 1.29
C ASN A 274 2.17 11.24 0.27
N TRP A 275 1.19 12.16 0.21
CA TRP A 275 1.24 13.38 -0.57
C TRP A 275 1.97 14.52 0.14
N GLN A 276 2.24 14.40 1.45
CA GLN A 276 3.01 15.40 2.19
C GLN A 276 4.33 15.73 1.47
N SER A 277 4.60 17.02 1.31
CA SER A 277 5.79 17.56 0.66
C SER A 277 5.97 17.19 -0.81
N ARG A 278 4.96 16.60 -1.47
CA ARG A 278 4.97 16.40 -2.93
C ARG A 278 4.44 17.63 -3.65
N PRO A 279 4.90 17.91 -4.88
CA PRO A 279 4.29 18.93 -5.73
C PRO A 279 2.81 18.64 -5.99
N VAL A 280 1.96 19.68 -5.93
CA VAL A 280 0.50 19.57 -6.13
C VAL A 280 0.13 18.96 -7.48
N ASP A 281 0.97 19.10 -8.50
CA ASP A 281 0.80 18.57 -9.84
C ASP A 281 1.23 17.08 -9.97
N GLN A 282 1.98 16.55 -9.01
CA GLN A 282 2.58 15.20 -9.03
C GLN A 282 2.01 14.28 -7.93
N LEU A 283 0.69 14.34 -7.74
CA LEU A 283 -0.02 13.55 -6.75
C LEU A 283 -0.55 12.24 -7.36
N PRO A 284 -0.05 11.07 -6.93
CA PRO A 284 -0.45 9.79 -7.50
C PRO A 284 -1.92 9.48 -7.15
N TRP A 285 -2.66 8.92 -8.11
CA TRP A 285 -4.09 8.61 -8.02
C TRP A 285 -5.04 9.78 -7.71
N PHE A 286 -4.56 11.04 -7.74
CA PHE A 286 -5.39 12.21 -7.42
C PHE A 286 -6.74 12.22 -8.14
N SER A 287 -6.76 12.08 -9.47
CA SER A 287 -8.00 12.20 -10.23
C SER A 287 -9.01 11.11 -9.87
N LYS A 288 -8.55 9.89 -9.59
CA LYS A 288 -9.41 8.78 -9.14
C LYS A 288 -10.03 9.07 -7.77
N ILE A 289 -9.21 9.52 -6.81
CA ILE A 289 -9.66 9.83 -5.46
C ILE A 289 -10.60 11.05 -5.45
N ALA A 290 -10.31 12.07 -6.27
CA ALA A 290 -11.15 13.26 -6.43
C ALA A 290 -12.55 12.90 -6.96
N GLN A 291 -12.62 12.15 -8.06
CA GLN A 291 -13.89 11.70 -8.63
C GLN A 291 -14.68 10.82 -7.65
N PHE A 292 -13.99 9.94 -6.93
CA PHE A 292 -14.61 9.11 -5.90
C PHE A 292 -15.18 9.95 -4.75
N ALA A 293 -14.39 10.89 -4.21
CA ALA A 293 -14.81 11.71 -3.08
C ALA A 293 -16.03 12.57 -3.45
N GLU A 294 -16.05 13.13 -4.66
CA GLU A 294 -17.18 13.87 -5.21
C GLU A 294 -18.43 12.99 -5.39
N ALA A 295 -18.29 11.84 -6.06
CA ALA A 295 -19.40 10.91 -6.26
C ALA A 295 -19.98 10.39 -4.93
N ALA A 296 -19.13 10.05 -3.96
CA ALA A 296 -19.54 9.62 -2.64
C ALA A 296 -20.26 10.72 -1.85
N LEU A 297 -19.77 11.97 -1.94
CA LEU A 297 -20.43 13.13 -1.31
C LEU A 297 -21.80 13.43 -1.95
N ASN A 298 -21.93 13.23 -3.26
CA ASN A 298 -23.18 13.39 -4.00
C ASN A 298 -24.13 12.19 -3.85
N GLY A 299 -23.86 11.26 -2.94
CA GLY A 299 -24.78 10.18 -2.58
C GLY A 299 -24.87 9.05 -3.60
N TRP A 300 -23.84 8.85 -4.44
CA TRP A 300 -23.79 7.71 -5.35
C TRP A 300 -23.78 6.39 -4.57
N LYS A 301 -24.48 5.38 -5.08
CA LYS A 301 -24.56 4.07 -4.44
C LYS A 301 -23.23 3.33 -4.60
N VAL A 302 -22.67 2.83 -3.51
CA VAL A 302 -21.40 2.11 -3.55
C VAL A 302 -21.64 0.61 -3.49
N SER A 303 -21.09 -0.10 -4.47
CA SER A 303 -21.12 -1.55 -4.57
C SER A 303 -19.70 -2.09 -4.48
N LEU A 304 -19.53 -3.14 -3.68
CA LEU A 304 -18.31 -3.91 -3.58
C LEU A 304 -18.53 -5.26 -4.26
N ILE A 305 -17.78 -5.50 -5.33
CA ILE A 305 -17.78 -6.75 -6.07
C ILE A 305 -16.55 -7.53 -5.65
N VAL A 306 -16.70 -8.81 -5.30
CA VAL A 306 -15.59 -9.68 -4.94
C VAL A 306 -15.50 -10.82 -5.95
N GLU A 307 -14.33 -10.98 -6.55
CA GLU A 307 -14.04 -11.97 -7.59
C GLU A 307 -13.02 -12.98 -7.07
N LEU A 308 -13.29 -14.27 -7.31
CA LEU A 308 -12.38 -15.38 -7.04
C LEU A 308 -12.09 -16.06 -8.38
N ASP A 309 -10.81 -16.14 -8.75
CA ASP A 309 -10.36 -16.73 -10.02
C ASP A 309 -11.07 -16.14 -11.27
N GLY A 310 -11.47 -14.87 -11.20
CA GLY A 310 -12.17 -14.14 -12.26
C GLY A 310 -13.71 -14.27 -12.23
N GLU A 311 -14.25 -15.14 -11.38
CA GLU A 311 -15.69 -15.31 -11.21
C GLU A 311 -16.23 -14.44 -10.08
N ARG A 312 -17.40 -13.81 -10.29
CA ARG A 312 -18.04 -12.97 -9.26
C ARG A 312 -18.61 -13.83 -8.14
N LEU A 313 -18.01 -13.72 -6.97
CA LEU A 313 -18.42 -14.45 -5.77
C LEU A 313 -19.49 -13.69 -4.98
N TYR A 314 -19.29 -12.38 -4.76
CA TYR A 314 -20.22 -11.53 -4.03
C TYR A 314 -20.41 -10.17 -4.71
N VAL A 315 -21.61 -9.62 -4.55
CA VAL A 315 -21.93 -8.22 -4.81
C VAL A 315 -22.62 -7.68 -3.57
N MET A 316 -22.00 -6.70 -2.93
CA MET A 316 -22.46 -6.14 -1.67
C MET A 316 -22.70 -4.65 -1.81
N SER A 317 -23.78 -4.14 -1.21
CA SER A 317 -24.02 -2.71 -1.11
C SER A 317 -23.34 -2.15 0.14
N ILE A 318 -22.52 -1.12 -0.02
CA ILE A 318 -21.92 -0.38 1.10
C ILE A 318 -22.70 0.91 1.29
N ASN A 319 -23.31 1.05 2.46
CA ASN A 319 -23.98 2.30 2.84
C ASN A 319 -22.96 3.29 3.38
N LEU A 320 -22.40 4.11 2.50
CA LEU A 320 -21.55 5.24 2.89
C LEU A 320 -22.41 6.41 3.39
N ARG A 321 -21.96 7.07 4.45
CA ARG A 321 -22.54 8.35 4.88
C ARG A 321 -21.80 9.48 4.15
N PRO A 322 -22.47 10.32 3.34
CA PRO A 322 -21.82 11.39 2.59
C PRO A 322 -20.95 12.31 3.46
N GLU A 323 -21.42 12.63 4.67
CA GLU A 323 -20.70 13.47 5.64
C GLU A 323 -19.31 12.95 6.01
N GLY A 324 -19.10 11.63 5.97
CA GLY A 324 -17.80 11.01 6.22
C GLY A 324 -16.74 11.38 5.18
N PHE A 325 -17.15 11.76 3.97
CA PHE A 325 -16.27 12.11 2.86
C PHE A 325 -16.11 13.61 2.65
N LYS A 326 -16.87 14.44 3.37
CA LYS A 326 -16.83 15.90 3.23
C LYS A 326 -15.42 16.47 3.34
N ARG A 327 -14.65 16.06 4.36
CA ARG A 327 -13.25 16.51 4.54
C ARG A 327 -12.37 16.13 3.36
N LEU A 328 -12.48 14.89 2.88
CA LEU A 328 -11.70 14.41 1.75
C LEU A 328 -12.07 15.19 0.48
N ALA A 329 -13.36 15.33 0.20
CA ALA A 329 -13.85 16.09 -0.95
C ALA A 329 -13.39 17.56 -0.92
N THR A 330 -13.50 18.25 0.23
CA THR A 330 -12.99 19.63 0.39
C THR A 330 -11.50 19.73 0.08
N LEU A 331 -10.69 18.76 0.55
CA LEU A 331 -9.27 18.72 0.23
C LEU A 331 -9.02 18.46 -1.27
N MET A 332 -9.79 17.57 -1.91
CA MET A 332 -9.66 17.30 -3.35
C MET A 332 -9.97 18.55 -4.18
N THR A 333 -11.04 19.27 -3.85
CA THR A 333 -11.40 20.55 -4.49
C THR A 333 -10.30 21.59 -4.30
N TYR A 334 -9.80 21.76 -3.07
CA TYR A 334 -8.74 22.71 -2.78
C TYR A 334 -7.45 22.40 -3.56
N LEU A 335 -7.04 21.13 -3.60
CA LEU A 335 -5.90 20.67 -4.40
C LEU A 335 -6.12 20.89 -5.90
N GLN A 336 -7.33 20.67 -6.42
CA GLN A 336 -7.66 20.93 -7.82
C GLN A 336 -7.46 22.41 -8.17
N TRP A 337 -7.90 23.32 -7.31
CA TRP A 337 -7.65 24.74 -7.48
C TRP A 337 -6.17 25.10 -7.36
N ALA A 338 -5.45 24.54 -6.40
CA ALA A 338 -4.00 24.78 -6.26
C ALA A 338 -3.24 24.33 -7.51
N ARG A 339 -3.60 23.18 -8.10
CA ARG A 339 -3.05 22.69 -9.38
C ARG A 339 -3.34 23.65 -10.53
N ARG A 340 -4.59 24.12 -10.62
CA ARG A 340 -4.99 25.06 -11.67
C ARG A 340 -4.25 26.39 -11.56
N LEU A 341 -4.07 26.90 -10.34
CA LEU A 341 -3.33 28.13 -10.09
C LEU A 341 -1.84 27.98 -10.40
N THR A 342 -1.20 26.91 -9.93
CA THR A 342 0.24 26.66 -10.19
C THR A 342 0.53 26.46 -11.67
N GLU A 343 -0.35 25.77 -12.40
CA GLU A 343 -0.30 25.67 -13.86
C GLU A 343 -0.37 27.06 -14.52
N PHE A 344 -1.32 27.90 -14.10
CA PHE A 344 -1.45 29.26 -14.63
C PHE A 344 -0.22 30.12 -14.35
N LEU A 345 0.37 30.01 -13.16
CA LEU A 345 1.54 30.79 -12.75
C LEU A 345 2.88 30.25 -13.30
N GLY A 346 2.91 29.01 -13.81
CA GLY A 346 4.16 28.33 -14.16
C GLY A 346 5.06 28.07 -12.95
N THR A 347 4.48 27.88 -11.76
CA THR A 347 5.19 27.63 -10.50
C THR A 347 4.88 26.24 -9.95
N SER A 348 5.64 25.81 -8.93
CA SER A 348 5.40 24.55 -8.22
C SER A 348 5.18 24.84 -6.74
N LEU A 349 4.15 24.23 -6.16
CA LEU A 349 3.85 24.26 -4.72
C LEU A 349 3.82 22.85 -4.18
N ASN A 350 4.37 22.66 -2.99
CA ASN A 350 4.30 21.38 -2.31
C ASN A 350 3.09 21.33 -1.39
N VAL A 351 2.48 20.15 -1.25
CA VAL A 351 1.39 19.91 -0.31
C VAL A 351 1.93 19.96 1.12
N ASP A 352 1.24 20.69 1.99
CA ASP A 352 1.41 20.62 3.44
C ASP A 352 0.08 20.31 4.12
N LEU A 353 -0.12 19.06 4.53
CA LEU A 353 -1.31 18.60 5.23
C LEU A 353 -1.34 19.08 6.70
N THR A 354 -0.22 19.56 7.23
CA THR A 354 -0.11 20.00 8.64
C THR A 354 -0.57 21.44 8.86
N SER A 355 -0.54 22.28 7.83
CA SER A 355 -1.00 23.68 7.91
C SER A 355 -2.51 23.78 8.16
N GLY A 356 -3.25 22.70 7.90
CA GLY A 356 -4.71 22.75 7.82
C GLY A 356 -5.20 23.54 6.61
N LEU A 357 -6.52 23.61 6.44
CA LEU A 357 -7.20 24.41 5.43
C LEU A 357 -8.05 25.45 6.17
N ALA A 358 -7.54 26.67 6.30
CA ALA A 358 -8.31 27.77 6.87
C ALA A 358 -9.43 28.18 5.87
N ASP A 359 -10.61 28.55 6.40
CA ASP A 359 -11.74 28.97 5.57
C ASP A 359 -11.38 30.19 4.70
N GLU A 360 -10.55 31.09 5.21
CA GLU A 360 -10.02 32.25 4.48
C GLU A 360 -9.17 31.81 3.28
N ASP A 361 -8.14 30.98 3.51
CA ASP A 361 -7.27 30.44 2.45
C ASP A 361 -8.07 29.69 1.37
N TYR A 362 -9.11 28.95 1.78
CA TYR A 362 -10.00 28.23 0.86
C TYR A 362 -10.75 29.19 -0.07
N VAL A 363 -11.35 30.24 0.49
CA VAL A 363 -12.08 31.26 -0.28
C VAL A 363 -11.12 32.06 -1.17
N GLU A 364 -9.95 32.44 -0.66
CA GLU A 364 -8.97 33.20 -1.43
C GLU A 364 -8.42 32.43 -2.62
N LEU A 365 -8.13 31.13 -2.45
CA LEU A 365 -7.67 30.29 -3.54
C LEU A 365 -8.77 30.09 -4.59
N LYS A 366 -10.02 29.87 -4.15
CA LYS A 366 -11.17 29.78 -5.05
C LYS A 366 -11.32 31.05 -5.89
N ASP A 367 -11.36 32.21 -5.25
CA ASP A 367 -11.47 33.52 -5.92
C ASP A 367 -10.31 33.75 -6.91
N SER A 368 -9.10 33.32 -6.54
CA SER A 368 -7.92 33.45 -7.39
C SER A 368 -7.98 32.55 -8.63
N VAL A 369 -8.55 31.35 -8.51
CA VAL A 369 -8.77 30.47 -9.66
C VAL A 369 -9.91 30.98 -10.55
N ASP A 370 -11.01 31.44 -9.95
CA ASP A 370 -12.12 32.05 -10.70
C ASP A 370 -11.61 33.26 -11.52
N ALA A 371 -10.64 34.03 -11.01
CA ALA A 371 -10.01 35.15 -11.72
C ALA A 371 -9.20 34.76 -12.98
N ILE A 372 -8.80 33.48 -13.11
CA ILE A 372 -8.07 32.98 -14.29
C ILE A 372 -8.96 33.02 -15.53
N ASP A 373 -10.21 32.58 -15.38
CA ASP A 373 -11.17 32.48 -16.49
C ASP A 373 -12.02 33.77 -16.63
N GLY A 374 -11.88 34.71 -15.68
CA GLY A 374 -12.54 36.00 -15.66
C GLY A 374 -13.99 35.87 -15.18
N TYR A 375 -14.24 36.20 -13.92
CA TYR A 375 -15.53 35.97 -13.27
C TYR A 375 -16.17 37.25 -12.73
N TYR A 376 -17.50 37.21 -12.63
CA TYR A 376 -18.29 38.24 -11.97
C TYR A 376 -18.45 37.90 -10.50
N LYS A 377 -18.25 38.90 -9.63
CA LYS A 377 -18.54 38.79 -8.20
C LYS A 377 -20.02 39.11 -7.97
N PRO A 378 -20.82 38.14 -7.48
CA PRO A 378 -22.19 38.42 -7.05
C PRO A 378 -22.19 39.51 -5.99
N LEU A 379 -23.17 40.41 -6.00
CA LEU A 379 -23.25 41.53 -5.07
C LEU A 379 -23.24 41.05 -3.61
N GLU A 380 -23.88 39.89 -3.34
CA GLU A 380 -23.97 39.28 -2.01
C GLU A 380 -22.62 38.78 -1.48
N SER A 381 -21.66 38.52 -2.37
CA SER A 381 -20.31 38.07 -2.00
C SER A 381 -19.35 39.22 -1.68
N ILE A 382 -19.74 40.45 -2.02
CA ILE A 382 -18.88 41.63 -1.87
C ILE A 382 -19.10 42.26 -0.50
N LYS A 383 -18.03 42.34 0.28
CA LYS A 383 -18.03 43.08 1.55
C LYS A 383 -17.89 44.57 1.28
N PHE A 384 -18.87 45.35 1.72
CA PHE A 384 -18.86 46.81 1.60
C PHE A 384 -18.47 47.51 2.91
N PRO A 385 -17.89 48.73 2.83
CA PRO A 385 -17.44 49.38 1.59
C PRO A 385 -16.21 48.67 1.00
N ILE A 386 -16.12 48.62 -0.34
CA ILE A 386 -14.87 48.18 -0.98
C ILE A 386 -13.85 49.28 -0.73
N ARG A 387 -12.68 48.90 -0.20
CA ARG A 387 -11.58 49.82 0.05
C ARG A 387 -10.68 49.85 -1.17
N SER A 388 -10.35 51.04 -1.63
CA SER A 388 -9.43 51.24 -2.75
C SER A 388 -8.46 52.37 -2.45
N ALA A 389 -7.29 52.36 -3.08
CA ALA A 389 -6.30 53.39 -2.95
C ALA A 389 -5.73 53.78 -4.32
N ALA A 390 -5.54 55.07 -4.54
CA ALA A 390 -4.97 55.59 -5.78
C ALA A 390 -3.90 56.64 -5.47
N LYS A 391 -2.83 56.65 -6.26
CA LYS A 391 -1.87 57.75 -6.25
C LYS A 391 -2.49 58.94 -6.96
N MET A 392 -2.50 60.09 -6.29
CA MET A 392 -3.07 61.33 -6.78
C MET A 392 -2.27 62.50 -6.22
N ASP A 393 -2.24 63.61 -6.95
CA ASP A 393 -1.73 64.87 -6.43
C ASP A 393 -2.78 65.64 -5.60
N GLU A 394 -2.36 66.75 -5.00
CA GLU A 394 -3.21 67.56 -4.12
C GLU A 394 -4.40 68.19 -4.87
N ASP A 395 -4.22 68.58 -6.14
CA ASP A 395 -5.27 69.18 -6.96
C ASP A 395 -6.32 68.13 -7.35
N GLU A 396 -5.86 66.95 -7.77
CA GLU A 396 -6.71 65.81 -8.11
C GLU A 396 -7.58 65.38 -6.91
N VAL A 397 -6.98 65.25 -5.72
CA VAL A 397 -7.69 64.86 -4.50
C VAL A 397 -8.64 65.93 -3.99
N SER A 398 -8.32 67.21 -4.18
CA SER A 398 -9.18 68.31 -3.75
C SER A 398 -10.60 68.18 -4.34
N ARG A 399 -10.70 67.62 -5.55
CA ARG A 399 -11.97 67.36 -6.22
C ARG A 399 -12.84 66.40 -5.41
N PHE A 400 -12.27 65.46 -4.66
CA PHE A 400 -13.04 64.44 -3.95
C PHE A 400 -13.45 64.80 -2.51
N ARG A 401 -13.07 65.99 -2.02
CA ARG A 401 -13.36 66.40 -0.63
C ARG A 401 -14.84 66.74 -0.41
N ASN A 402 -15.38 66.34 0.74
CA ASN A 402 -16.71 66.70 1.27
C ASN A 402 -17.94 66.23 0.45
N GLN A 403 -17.79 65.33 -0.53
CA GLN A 403 -18.94 64.78 -1.27
C GLN A 403 -18.69 63.38 -1.83
N ARG A 404 -19.77 62.62 -2.04
CA ARG A 404 -19.73 61.31 -2.68
C ARG A 404 -19.90 61.45 -4.19
N TYR A 405 -19.14 60.66 -4.95
CA TYR A 405 -19.13 60.69 -6.40
C TYR A 405 -19.78 59.46 -7.00
N ARG A 406 -20.81 59.66 -7.82
CA ARG A 406 -21.36 58.59 -8.64
C ARG A 406 -20.44 58.31 -9.81
N PHE A 407 -20.09 57.06 -10.03
CA PHE A 407 -19.36 56.61 -11.22
C PHE A 407 -20.15 55.54 -11.98
N LYS A 408 -19.92 55.47 -13.29
CA LYS A 408 -20.46 54.40 -14.15
C LYS A 408 -19.55 53.18 -14.15
N GLU A 409 -18.26 53.41 -14.28
CA GLU A 409 -17.23 52.37 -14.23
C GLU A 409 -16.05 52.88 -13.39
N PHE A 410 -15.52 52.00 -12.55
CA PHE A 410 -14.31 52.20 -11.77
C PHE A 410 -13.38 51.04 -12.05
N ASP A 411 -12.19 51.36 -12.56
CA ASP A 411 -11.17 50.42 -12.96
C ASP A 411 -10.02 50.49 -11.95
N ALA A 412 -9.69 49.35 -11.35
CA ALA A 412 -8.59 49.22 -10.41
C ALA A 412 -7.72 48.01 -10.74
N THR A 413 -6.45 48.12 -10.37
CA THR A 413 -5.51 47.01 -10.42
C THR A 413 -4.95 46.78 -9.03
N GLU A 414 -5.14 45.57 -8.51
CA GLU A 414 -4.66 45.16 -7.19
C GLU A 414 -3.52 44.16 -7.33
N ARG A 415 -2.50 44.25 -6.48
CA ARG A 415 -1.50 43.20 -6.31
C ARG A 415 -1.82 42.45 -5.04
N LYS A 416 -2.11 41.15 -5.17
CA LYS A 416 -2.46 40.28 -4.06
C LYS A 416 -1.45 39.15 -3.94
N SER A 417 -1.21 38.71 -2.71
CA SER A 417 -0.61 37.41 -2.42
C SER A 417 -1.61 36.61 -1.58
N ILE A 418 -1.67 35.31 -1.80
CA ILE A 418 -2.54 34.39 -1.04
C ILE A 418 -1.69 33.34 -0.33
N ASN A 419 -2.27 32.66 0.64
CA ASN A 419 -1.64 31.52 1.29
C ASN A 419 -2.18 30.21 0.72
N VAL A 420 -1.30 29.33 0.27
CA VAL A 420 -1.66 27.97 -0.20
C VAL A 420 -0.78 26.96 0.53
N PHE A 421 -1.38 26.10 1.36
CA PHE A 421 -0.62 25.15 2.20
C PHE A 421 0.51 25.82 3.01
N GLY A 422 0.21 26.94 3.67
CA GLY A 422 1.19 27.69 4.47
C GLY A 422 2.27 28.42 3.66
N GLN A 423 2.22 28.36 2.32
CA GLN A 423 3.16 29.03 1.42
C GLN A 423 2.52 30.27 0.80
N ALA A 424 3.19 31.42 0.92
CA ALA A 424 2.77 32.66 0.28
C ALA A 424 2.99 32.58 -1.24
N VAL A 425 1.91 32.74 -2.00
CA VAL A 425 1.89 32.74 -3.48
C VAL A 425 1.60 34.15 -3.96
N SER A 426 2.54 34.73 -4.72
CA SER A 426 2.32 36.03 -5.36
C SER A 426 1.51 35.87 -6.63
N LEU A 427 0.41 36.62 -6.75
CA LEU A 427 -0.47 36.59 -7.91
C LEU A 427 -0.11 37.73 -8.89
N PRO A 428 -0.35 37.54 -10.19
CA PRO A 428 -0.33 38.64 -11.15
C PRO A 428 -1.31 39.74 -10.73
N PRO A 429 -1.11 40.99 -11.18
CA PRO A 429 -2.04 42.06 -10.89
C PRO A 429 -3.47 41.68 -11.33
N VAL A 430 -4.42 41.78 -10.41
CA VAL A 430 -5.84 41.50 -10.66
C VAL A 430 -6.48 42.81 -11.10
N HIS A 431 -7.04 42.79 -12.30
CA HIS A 431 -7.90 43.84 -12.81
C HIS A 431 -9.30 43.69 -12.22
N ILE A 432 -9.77 44.73 -11.54
CA ILE A 432 -11.06 44.81 -10.89
C ILE A 432 -11.84 45.92 -11.57
N MET A 433 -12.96 45.56 -12.18
CA MET A 433 -13.90 46.52 -12.76
C MET A 433 -15.15 46.53 -11.91
N VAL A 434 -15.53 47.71 -11.42
CA VAL A 434 -16.74 47.93 -10.64
C VAL A 434 -17.65 48.85 -11.43
N ARG A 435 -18.95 48.53 -11.55
CA ARG A 435 -19.91 49.39 -12.21
C ARG A 435 -20.96 49.94 -11.27
N ASN A 436 -21.45 51.14 -11.59
CA ASN A 436 -22.56 51.81 -10.92
C ASN A 436 -22.41 51.91 -9.39
N GLY A 437 -21.43 52.69 -8.91
CA GLY A 437 -21.18 52.86 -7.48
C GLY A 437 -21.06 54.32 -7.02
N LEU A 438 -20.95 54.50 -5.71
CA LEU A 438 -20.59 55.76 -5.06
C LEU A 438 -19.17 55.66 -4.50
N LEU A 439 -18.31 56.59 -4.88
CA LEU A 439 -16.96 56.74 -4.37
C LEU A 439 -16.92 57.83 -3.30
N GLU A 440 -16.34 57.53 -2.14
CA GLU A 440 -16.16 58.45 -1.01
C GLU A 440 -14.69 58.50 -0.61
N LEU A 441 -14.08 59.71 -0.61
CA LEU A 441 -12.71 59.90 -0.12
C LEU A 441 -12.70 59.77 1.42
N VAL A 442 -11.84 58.90 1.94
CA VAL A 442 -11.72 58.61 3.38
C VAL A 442 -10.50 59.30 3.97
N SER A 443 -9.35 59.22 3.28
CA SER A 443 -8.11 59.84 3.72
C SER A 443 -7.20 60.14 2.53
N TYR A 444 -6.24 61.04 2.73
CA TYR A 444 -5.18 61.31 1.77
C TYR A 444 -3.89 61.60 2.52
N GLU A 445 -2.91 60.71 2.36
CA GLU A 445 -1.62 60.77 3.03
C GLU A 445 -0.52 60.34 2.05
N ASN A 446 0.63 61.01 2.07
CA ASN A 446 1.80 60.65 1.26
C ASN A 446 1.48 60.46 -0.25
N SER A 447 0.65 61.34 -0.82
CA SER A 447 0.20 61.26 -2.22
C SER A 447 -0.62 60.00 -2.56
N VAL A 448 -1.24 59.37 -1.56
CA VAL A 448 -2.15 58.24 -1.72
C VAL A 448 -3.51 58.60 -1.13
N ALA A 449 -4.53 58.59 -1.99
CA ALA A 449 -5.92 58.79 -1.64
C ALA A 449 -6.60 57.45 -1.38
N SER A 450 -7.22 57.28 -0.21
CA SER A 450 -8.00 56.11 0.14
C SER A 450 -9.48 56.37 -0.04
N PHE A 451 -10.17 55.46 -0.71
CA PHE A 451 -11.59 55.57 -1.03
C PHE A 451 -12.40 54.39 -0.49
N HIS A 452 -13.64 54.68 -0.13
CA HIS A 452 -14.70 53.70 0.07
C HIS A 452 -15.64 53.70 -1.14
N ILE A 453 -15.93 52.52 -1.66
CA ILE A 453 -16.92 52.33 -2.73
C ILE A 453 -18.16 51.66 -2.13
N TYR A 454 -19.31 52.25 -2.41
CA TYR A 454 -20.63 51.75 -2.01
C TYR A 454 -21.47 51.38 -3.24
N PRO A 455 -22.35 50.38 -3.15
CA PRO A 455 -23.15 49.96 -4.28
C PRO A 455 -24.30 50.93 -4.55
N LEU A 456 -24.69 51.06 -5.82
CA LEU A 456 -25.98 51.62 -6.25
C LEU A 456 -26.85 50.50 -6.88
N GLU A 457 -28.02 50.87 -7.39
CA GLU A 457 -28.84 50.00 -8.23
C GLU A 457 -28.02 49.53 -9.45
N ASP A 458 -28.17 48.25 -9.81
CA ASP A 458 -27.39 47.57 -10.85
C ASP A 458 -25.85 47.62 -10.65
N PHE A 459 -25.39 47.58 -9.40
CA PHE A 459 -23.97 47.41 -9.09
C PHE A 459 -23.49 46.01 -9.47
N ASP A 460 -22.41 45.94 -10.23
CA ASP A 460 -21.68 44.70 -10.50
C ASP A 460 -20.18 44.90 -10.28
N ALA A 461 -19.47 43.79 -10.05
CA ALA A 461 -18.02 43.78 -10.04
C ALA A 461 -17.50 42.57 -10.82
N TYR A 462 -16.43 42.79 -11.57
CA TYR A 462 -15.78 41.81 -12.42
C TYR A 462 -14.29 41.76 -12.07
N CYS A 463 -13.73 40.55 -11.99
CA CYS A 463 -12.33 40.34 -11.65
C CYS A 463 -11.66 39.41 -12.67
N ARG A 464 -10.48 39.82 -13.15
CA ARG A 464 -9.62 38.98 -14.00
C ARG A 464 -8.14 39.31 -13.77
N PHE A 465 -7.23 38.42 -14.11
CA PHE A 465 -5.81 38.81 -14.17
C PHE A 465 -5.53 39.78 -15.32
N ALA A 466 -4.73 40.82 -15.05
CA ALA A 466 -4.42 41.89 -16.01
C ALA A 466 -3.58 41.41 -17.20
N THR A 467 -2.77 40.37 -16.98
CA THR A 467 -1.95 39.69 -18.00
C THR A 467 -1.82 38.21 -17.62
N LYS A 468 -1.73 37.30 -18.60
CA LYS A 468 -1.17 35.97 -18.34
C LYS A 468 0.30 36.16 -17.91
N PRO A 469 0.78 35.48 -16.85
CA PRO A 469 2.13 35.62 -16.32
C PRO A 469 3.21 35.26 -17.33
#